data_AF-A0A0Q7KNY7-F1
#
_entry.id   AF-A0A0Q7KNY7-F1
#
_cell.length_a   1.000
_cell.length_b   1.000
_cell.length_c   1.000
_cell.angle_alpha   90.00
_cell.angle_beta   90.00
_cell.angle_gamma   90.00
#
_symmetry.space_group_name_H-M   'P 1'
#
loop_
_entity.id
_entity.type
_entity.pdbx_description
1 polymer ?
#
loop_
_entity_poly.entity_id
_entity_poly.type
_entity_poly.pdbx_seq_one_letter_code
_entity_poly.pdbx_strand_id
1 'polypeptide(L)'
;MWTSIEDSLCELGESPFWHPHERALYWLDIPGRAVLRTRGVLGSPAATVERWALPTEPGCMAPARSGGLVIALRDGIYRTREWGGELVAMARVEHDVRTMRFNDGKCDALGRFWAGSLNEAKDRANAALYCFDARPGDVSPTITSMLEHVTTANGLAFSPDNRTLYWADTAAHVVRAWDWDAGANTLSHARVFQQFDPKPAGWVAGSPTHYDGRPDGAAIDAAGHYWVAMFEGAQLLRFAPSGERVAAIAVPVQCPTMPCFGGDDLRTLFVTSGRKGRPADELVQRPASGTVLAMRVDTPGLPVNFFED
;
A
#
# COMPACT_ATOMS: atom_id res chain seq x y z
N MET A 1 11.70 -18.63 4.41
CA MET A 1 10.34 -19.23 4.54
C MET A 1 9.41 -18.15 5.10
N TRP A 2 8.15 -18.13 4.68
CA TRP A 2 7.14 -17.22 5.21
C TRP A 2 6.65 -17.66 6.59
N THR A 3 6.36 -16.69 7.45
CA THR A 3 5.72 -16.88 8.76
C THR A 3 4.56 -15.89 8.88
N SER A 4 3.46 -16.27 9.54
CA SER A 4 2.37 -15.35 9.83
C SER A 4 2.63 -14.59 11.12
N ILE A 5 2.26 -13.31 11.15
CA ILE A 5 2.15 -12.54 12.39
C ILE A 5 0.89 -13.00 13.12
N GLU A 6 1.02 -13.43 14.36
CA GLU A 6 -0.11 -13.84 15.21
C GLU A 6 -1.08 -12.67 15.42
N ASP A 7 -2.38 -12.97 15.55
CA ASP A 7 -3.47 -11.99 15.74
C ASP A 7 -3.55 -10.87 14.68
N SER A 8 -3.00 -11.10 13.48
CA SER A 8 -2.98 -10.12 12.39
C SER A 8 -4.09 -10.28 11.35
N LEU A 9 -5.13 -11.06 11.64
CA LEU A 9 -6.18 -11.39 10.68
C LEU A 9 -7.00 -10.14 10.29
N CYS A 10 -7.06 -9.88 8.98
CA CYS A 10 -7.83 -8.82 8.36
C CYS A 10 -8.74 -9.36 7.26
N GLU A 11 -9.82 -8.66 6.97
CA GLU A 11 -10.62 -8.95 5.78
C GLU A 11 -9.88 -8.52 4.51
N LEU A 12 -9.22 -7.36 4.56
CA LEU A 12 -8.28 -6.89 3.54
C LEU A 12 -7.19 -6.06 4.23
N GLY A 13 -6.04 -6.69 4.48
CA GLY A 13 -4.87 -6.03 5.04
C GLY A 13 -4.22 -5.11 4.00
N GLU A 14 -3.91 -3.86 4.35
CA GLU A 14 -3.35 -2.88 3.39
C GLU A 14 -2.45 -1.82 4.05
N SER A 15 -1.76 -1.03 3.21
CA SER A 15 -0.92 0.12 3.63
C SER A 15 0.06 -0.18 4.79
N PRO A 16 0.84 -1.27 4.74
CA PRO A 16 1.82 -1.57 5.77
C PRO A 16 3.00 -0.60 5.78
N PHE A 17 3.45 -0.21 6.97
CA PHE A 17 4.74 0.46 7.15
C PHE A 17 5.43 0.05 8.46
N TRP A 18 6.77 0.06 8.46
CA TRP A 18 7.57 -0.12 9.66
C TRP A 18 7.89 1.23 10.31
N HIS A 19 7.43 1.45 11.53
CA HIS A 19 7.76 2.64 12.30
C HIS A 19 9.11 2.45 13.01
N PRO A 20 10.17 3.21 12.65
CA PRO A 20 11.51 2.96 13.17
C PRO A 20 11.66 3.25 14.67
N HIS A 21 11.04 4.33 15.17
CA HIS A 21 11.16 4.69 16.59
C HIS A 21 10.37 3.77 17.53
N GLU A 22 9.14 3.41 17.13
CA GLU A 22 8.32 2.48 17.90
C GLU A 22 8.70 1.01 17.71
N ARG A 23 9.55 0.71 16.71
CA ARG A 23 9.92 -0.65 16.29
C ARG A 23 8.68 -1.52 16.09
N ALA A 24 7.71 -0.98 15.35
CA ALA A 24 6.38 -1.57 15.18
C ALA A 24 5.98 -1.58 13.70
N LEU A 25 5.38 -2.68 13.27
CA LEU A 25 4.67 -2.73 12.00
C LEU A 25 3.27 -2.15 12.20
N TYR A 26 2.86 -1.27 11.30
CA TYR A 26 1.52 -0.73 11.18
C TYR A 26 0.89 -1.21 9.87
N TRP A 27 -0.43 -1.43 9.85
CA TRP A 27 -1.21 -1.71 8.63
C TRP A 27 -2.70 -1.41 8.86
N LEU A 28 -3.51 -1.48 7.81
CA LEU A 28 -4.94 -1.24 7.83
C LEU A 28 -5.72 -2.55 7.62
N ASP A 29 -6.92 -2.64 8.19
CA ASP A 29 -7.98 -3.54 7.75
C ASP A 29 -9.08 -2.69 7.13
N ILE A 30 -9.15 -2.67 5.79
CA ILE A 30 -10.03 -1.74 5.07
C ILE A 30 -11.52 -2.02 5.37
N PRO A 31 -12.07 -3.21 5.07
CA PRO A 31 -13.45 -3.56 5.43
C PRO A 31 -13.69 -3.59 6.93
N GLY A 32 -12.67 -3.98 7.71
CA GLY A 32 -12.74 -4.02 9.15
C GLY A 32 -12.60 -2.64 9.82
N ARG A 33 -12.45 -1.56 9.03
CA ARG A 33 -12.35 -0.16 9.46
C ARG A 33 -11.41 0.00 10.64
N ALA A 34 -10.16 -0.42 10.48
CA ALA A 34 -9.21 -0.34 11.59
C ALA A 34 -7.79 -0.05 11.14
N VAL A 35 -7.05 0.66 12.01
CA VAL A 35 -5.59 0.65 12.04
C VAL A 35 -5.14 -0.47 12.97
N LEU A 36 -4.12 -1.21 12.58
CA LEU A 36 -3.48 -2.22 13.40
C LEU A 36 -2.00 -1.90 13.55
N ARG A 37 -1.42 -2.31 14.68
CA ARG A 37 0.03 -2.26 14.88
C ARG A 37 0.53 -3.36 15.78
N THR A 38 1.79 -3.72 15.63
CA THR A 38 2.47 -4.62 16.57
C THR A 38 3.03 -3.88 17.79
N ARG A 39 3.12 -4.58 18.91
CA ARG A 39 3.80 -4.16 20.13
C ARG A 39 4.71 -5.25 20.65
N GLY A 40 5.78 -4.85 21.33
CA GLY A 40 6.84 -5.75 21.75
C GLY A 40 7.75 -6.19 20.60
N VAL A 41 8.70 -7.08 20.90
CA VAL A 41 9.64 -7.61 19.91
C VAL A 41 8.93 -8.68 19.07
N LEU A 42 8.78 -8.46 17.77
CA LEU A 42 8.16 -9.44 16.86
C LEU A 42 8.78 -10.84 17.02
N GLY A 43 7.92 -11.86 17.14
CA GLY A 43 8.31 -13.25 17.38
C GLY A 43 8.58 -13.59 18.85
N SER A 44 8.54 -12.63 19.77
CA SER A 44 8.54 -12.88 21.21
C SER A 44 7.14 -13.30 21.70
N PRO A 45 7.01 -14.15 22.73
CA PRO A 45 5.72 -14.47 23.36
C PRO A 45 4.99 -13.25 23.95
N ALA A 46 5.69 -12.14 24.17
CA ALA A 46 5.10 -10.89 24.64
C ALA A 46 4.64 -9.96 23.50
N ALA A 47 4.83 -10.36 22.24
CA ALA A 47 4.39 -9.57 21.10
C ALA A 47 2.86 -9.60 21.01
N THR A 48 2.25 -8.44 20.78
CA THR A 48 0.79 -8.33 20.63
C THR A 48 0.45 -7.51 19.39
N VAL A 49 -0.79 -7.68 18.90
CA VAL A 49 -1.39 -6.81 17.88
C VAL A 49 -2.45 -5.96 18.54
N GLU A 50 -2.33 -4.65 18.40
CA GLU A 50 -3.35 -3.68 18.82
C GLU A 50 -4.20 -3.30 17.61
N ARG A 51 -5.49 -3.05 17.86
CA ARG A 51 -6.47 -2.64 16.83
C ARG A 51 -7.20 -1.38 17.28
N TRP A 52 -7.20 -0.37 16.42
CA TRP A 52 -7.90 0.89 16.60
C TRP A 52 -9.00 1.03 15.55
N ALA A 53 -10.25 1.12 16.00
CA ALA A 53 -11.40 1.28 15.12
C ALA A 53 -11.50 2.69 14.53
N LEU A 54 -11.85 2.75 13.25
CA LEU A 54 -12.05 3.96 12.45
C LEU A 54 -13.54 4.14 12.10
N PRO A 55 -14.00 5.38 11.87
CA PRO A 55 -15.41 5.64 11.57
C PRO A 55 -15.85 5.10 10.19
N THR A 56 -14.93 5.12 9.22
CA THR A 56 -15.15 4.69 7.82
C THR A 56 -13.94 3.90 7.32
N GLU A 57 -14.06 3.33 6.12
CA GLU A 57 -12.98 2.57 5.49
C GLU A 57 -11.75 3.46 5.26
N PRO A 58 -10.58 3.08 5.78
CA PRO A 58 -9.34 3.73 5.42
C PRO A 58 -8.88 3.30 4.02
N GLY A 59 -8.17 4.19 3.34
CA GLY A 59 -7.39 3.85 2.15
C GLY A 59 -5.96 3.54 2.55
N CYS A 60 -5.25 4.57 2.99
CA CYS A 60 -3.82 4.52 3.28
C CYS A 60 -3.47 5.40 4.48
N MET A 61 -2.26 5.21 5.01
CA MET A 61 -1.74 5.98 6.13
C MET A 61 -0.22 6.13 6.09
N ALA A 62 0.30 7.09 6.83
CA ALA A 62 1.73 7.27 7.05
C ALA A 62 2.01 7.79 8.48
N PRO A 63 3.20 7.50 9.04
CA PRO A 63 3.61 8.15 10.27
C PRO A 63 3.88 9.63 10.03
N ALA A 64 3.60 10.48 11.01
CA ALA A 64 3.87 11.91 10.89
C ALA A 64 5.08 12.31 11.75
N ARG A 65 5.91 13.22 11.23
CA ARG A 65 7.15 13.67 11.89
C ARG A 65 6.87 14.29 13.25
N SER A 66 5.75 14.99 13.37
CA SER A 66 5.28 15.61 14.61
C SER A 66 4.50 14.66 15.55
N GLY A 67 4.56 13.34 15.30
CA GLY A 67 3.95 12.28 16.11
C GLY A 67 2.57 11.82 15.62
N GLY A 68 2.21 10.57 15.85
CA GLY A 68 0.93 9.99 15.39
C GLY A 68 0.90 9.74 13.88
N LEU A 69 -0.29 9.80 13.28
CA LEU A 69 -0.54 9.38 11.89
C LEU A 69 -1.24 10.46 11.06
N VAL A 70 -1.01 10.41 9.75
CA VAL A 70 -1.91 10.94 8.73
C VAL A 70 -2.63 9.75 8.07
N ILE A 71 -3.94 9.87 7.85
CA ILE A 71 -4.79 8.77 7.36
C ILE A 71 -5.75 9.31 6.32
N ALA A 72 -5.82 8.65 5.16
CA ALA A 72 -6.86 8.88 4.16
C ALA A 72 -8.07 8.00 4.48
N LEU A 73 -9.21 8.61 4.77
CA LEU A 73 -10.51 7.94 4.91
C LEU A 73 -11.39 8.20 3.69
N ARG A 74 -12.55 7.55 3.61
CA ARG A 74 -13.48 7.63 2.48
C ARG A 74 -13.70 9.03 1.87
N ASP A 75 -13.75 10.06 2.71
CA ASP A 75 -14.17 11.43 2.41
C ASP A 75 -13.09 12.50 2.63
N GLY A 76 -11.85 12.13 2.98
CA GLY A 76 -10.81 13.11 3.24
C GLY A 76 -9.54 12.58 3.88
N ILE A 77 -8.62 13.50 4.14
CA ILE A 77 -7.36 13.25 4.82
C ILE A 77 -7.45 13.78 6.24
N TYR A 78 -7.04 12.96 7.20
CA TYR A 78 -7.18 13.19 8.63
C TYR A 78 -5.84 13.07 9.34
N ARG A 79 -5.71 13.77 10.46
CA ARG A 79 -4.55 13.76 11.33
C ARG A 79 -4.95 13.29 12.72
N THR A 80 -4.15 12.42 13.33
CA THR A 80 -4.21 12.12 14.78
C THR A 80 -2.82 12.29 15.40
N ARG A 81 -2.72 12.90 16.58
CA ARG A 81 -1.44 13.09 17.27
C ARG A 81 -0.98 11.88 18.07
N GLU A 82 -1.89 10.93 18.33
CA GLU A 82 -1.61 9.75 19.13
C GLU A 82 -2.46 8.55 18.68
N TRP A 83 -2.09 7.38 19.17
CA TRP A 83 -2.82 6.15 18.87
C TRP A 83 -4.21 6.16 19.50
N GLY A 84 -5.24 5.90 18.71
CA GLY A 84 -6.61 5.93 19.21
C GLY A 84 -7.16 7.35 19.43
N GLY A 85 -6.38 8.38 19.10
CA GLY A 85 -6.75 9.78 19.32
C GLY A 85 -7.80 10.30 18.34
N GLU A 86 -8.18 11.57 18.54
CA GLU A 86 -9.12 12.27 17.67
C GLU A 86 -8.59 12.37 16.23
N LEU A 87 -9.48 12.13 15.27
CA LEU A 87 -9.21 12.32 13.84
C LEU A 87 -9.66 13.72 13.42
N VAL A 88 -8.69 14.63 13.27
CA VAL A 88 -8.92 16.00 12.81
C VAL A 88 -8.84 16.04 11.28
N ALA A 89 -9.90 16.48 10.62
CA ALA A 89 -9.91 16.61 9.16
C ALA A 89 -8.95 17.72 8.71
N MET A 90 -8.05 17.39 7.78
CA MET A 90 -7.06 18.30 7.19
C MET A 90 -7.46 18.75 5.79
N ALA A 91 -8.04 17.84 5.00
CA ALA A 91 -8.53 18.13 3.66
C ALA A 91 -9.73 17.24 3.32
N ARG A 92 -10.63 17.76 2.48
CA ARG A 92 -11.73 17.01 1.87
C ARG A 92 -11.39 16.72 0.41
N VAL A 93 -11.94 15.63 -0.10
CA VAL A 93 -11.80 15.24 -1.51
C VAL A 93 -13.15 15.37 -2.21
N GLU A 94 -13.14 15.88 -3.43
CA GLU A 94 -14.33 16.10 -4.23
C GLU A 94 -14.63 14.86 -5.11
N HIS A 95 -14.98 13.73 -4.48
CA HIS A 95 -15.53 12.56 -5.18
C HIS A 95 -16.81 12.05 -4.52
N ASP A 96 -17.60 11.25 -5.23
CA ASP A 96 -18.82 10.65 -4.67
C ASP A 96 -18.45 9.53 -3.69
N VAL A 97 -18.46 9.84 -2.39
CA VAL A 97 -18.08 8.92 -1.29
C VAL A 97 -18.95 7.67 -1.20
N ARG A 98 -20.09 7.61 -1.90
CA ARG A 98 -20.97 6.44 -1.99
C ARG A 98 -20.43 5.37 -2.95
N THR A 99 -19.58 5.77 -3.89
CA THR A 99 -19.05 4.90 -4.96
C THR A 99 -17.53 4.91 -5.04
N MET A 100 -16.88 5.86 -4.35
CA MET A 100 -15.44 6.07 -4.36
C MET A 100 -14.89 6.24 -2.96
N ARG A 101 -13.61 5.87 -2.81
CA ARG A 101 -12.82 6.04 -1.59
C ARG A 101 -11.35 6.16 -1.93
N PHE A 102 -10.54 6.66 -1.01
CA PHE A 102 -9.09 6.45 -1.08
C PHE A 102 -8.74 4.95 -0.98
N ASN A 103 -7.63 4.58 -1.58
CA ASN A 103 -7.06 3.23 -1.65
C ASN A 103 -5.57 3.30 -1.27
N ASP A 104 -4.63 2.99 -2.16
CA ASP A 104 -3.20 3.04 -1.83
C ASP A 104 -2.66 4.46 -1.68
N GLY A 105 -1.59 4.60 -0.90
CA GLY A 105 -0.87 5.84 -0.72
C GLY A 105 0.27 5.71 0.28
N LYS A 106 1.17 6.69 0.24
CA LYS A 106 2.30 6.82 1.16
C LYS A 106 2.85 8.25 1.11
N CYS A 107 3.76 8.57 2.04
CA CYS A 107 4.51 9.81 1.95
C CYS A 107 5.66 9.72 0.95
N ASP A 108 5.91 10.84 0.28
CA ASP A 108 7.11 11.01 -0.51
C ASP A 108 8.31 11.45 0.36
N ALA A 109 9.50 11.53 -0.23
CA ALA A 109 10.73 11.85 0.51
C ALA A 109 10.78 13.27 1.09
N LEU A 110 9.90 14.17 0.64
CA LEU A 110 9.79 15.54 1.14
C LEU A 110 8.68 15.69 2.18
N GLY A 111 7.94 14.62 2.48
CA GLY A 111 6.91 14.59 3.51
C GLY A 111 5.51 14.94 3.05
N ARG A 112 5.25 15.04 1.74
CA ARG A 112 3.88 15.17 1.22
C ARG A 112 3.16 13.83 1.29
N PHE A 113 1.86 13.83 1.57
CA PHE A 113 1.07 12.60 1.65
C PHE A 113 0.32 12.35 0.34
N TRP A 114 0.65 11.25 -0.34
CA TRP A 114 0.04 10.88 -1.60
C TRP A 114 -1.00 9.80 -1.39
N ALA A 115 -2.19 9.95 -1.96
CA ALA A 115 -3.29 9.01 -1.81
C ALA A 115 -4.03 8.85 -3.14
N GLY A 116 -4.08 7.62 -3.65
CA GLY A 116 -4.88 7.23 -4.81
C GLY A 116 -6.30 6.89 -4.42
N SER A 117 -7.27 7.15 -5.29
CA SER A 117 -8.66 6.72 -5.12
C SER A 117 -9.00 5.47 -5.94
N LEU A 118 -10.19 4.91 -5.72
CA LEU A 118 -10.75 3.91 -6.62
C LEU A 118 -12.24 4.14 -6.85
N ASN A 119 -12.74 3.58 -7.95
CA ASN A 119 -14.15 3.36 -8.20
C ASN A 119 -14.51 1.93 -7.79
N GLU A 120 -15.40 1.78 -6.82
CA GLU A 120 -15.74 0.46 -6.25
C GLU A 120 -16.48 -0.44 -7.25
N ALA A 121 -17.30 0.15 -8.12
CA ALA A 121 -17.99 -0.58 -9.19
C ALA A 121 -17.04 -1.01 -10.31
N LYS A 122 -15.87 -0.35 -10.41
CA LYS A 122 -14.85 -0.59 -11.45
C LYS A 122 -15.39 -0.46 -12.87
N ASP A 123 -16.41 0.39 -13.03
CA ASP A 123 -17.13 0.60 -14.28
C ASP A 123 -16.57 1.78 -15.10
N ARG A 124 -15.78 2.65 -14.45
CA ARG A 124 -15.25 3.90 -15.00
C ARG A 124 -13.86 4.20 -14.46
N ALA A 125 -13.03 4.79 -15.32
CA ALA A 125 -11.71 5.30 -14.98
C ALA A 125 -11.81 6.76 -14.48
N ASN A 126 -12.44 6.97 -13.32
CA ASN A 126 -12.62 8.29 -12.70
C ASN A 126 -11.87 8.42 -11.36
N ALA A 127 -11.00 7.47 -11.03
CA ALA A 127 -10.10 7.60 -9.90
C ALA A 127 -8.82 8.36 -10.28
N ALA A 128 -8.15 8.88 -9.25
CA ALA A 128 -7.00 9.76 -9.38
C ALA A 128 -5.97 9.51 -8.27
N LEU A 129 -4.75 9.99 -8.49
CA LEU A 129 -3.70 10.11 -7.49
C LEU A 129 -3.65 11.55 -7.00
N TYR A 130 -3.88 11.75 -5.71
CA TYR A 130 -3.81 13.05 -5.07
C TYR A 130 -2.51 13.20 -4.30
N CYS A 131 -1.96 14.42 -4.26
CA CYS A 131 -0.87 14.82 -3.38
C CYS A 131 -1.39 15.87 -2.40
N PHE A 132 -1.32 15.58 -1.10
CA PHE A 132 -1.61 16.50 -0.03
C PHE A 132 -0.31 17.07 0.53
N ASP A 133 -0.10 18.37 0.33
CA ASP A 133 1.03 19.12 0.86
C ASP A 133 0.52 20.01 1.99
N ALA A 134 0.95 19.71 3.22
CA ALA A 134 0.66 20.49 4.42
C ALA A 134 1.93 21.01 5.09
N ARG A 135 3.08 20.93 4.39
CA ARG A 135 4.37 21.26 4.97
C ARG A 135 4.38 22.72 5.43
N PRO A 136 5.12 23.05 6.50
CA PRO A 136 5.21 24.41 7.00
C PRO A 136 5.70 25.38 5.91
N GLY A 137 5.01 26.52 5.77
CA GLY A 137 5.35 27.56 4.80
C GLY A 137 4.26 28.62 4.68
N ASP A 138 4.42 29.54 3.73
CA ASP A 138 3.47 30.64 3.49
C ASP A 138 2.19 30.18 2.76
N VAL A 139 2.17 28.93 2.27
CA VAL A 139 1.04 28.36 1.53
C VAL A 139 0.21 27.49 2.47
N SER A 140 -1.11 27.68 2.46
CA SER A 140 -2.02 26.81 3.22
C SER A 140 -1.97 25.36 2.73
N PRO A 141 -2.35 24.37 3.56
CA PRO A 141 -2.41 22.98 3.12
C PRO A 141 -3.26 22.81 1.86
N THR A 142 -2.74 22.07 0.87
CA THR A 142 -3.41 21.87 -0.43
C THR A 142 -3.45 20.40 -0.81
N ILE A 143 -4.56 19.99 -1.41
CA ILE A 143 -4.71 18.70 -2.07
C ILE A 143 -4.82 18.92 -3.57
N THR A 144 -3.93 18.30 -4.34
CA THR A 144 -3.86 18.46 -5.81
C THR A 144 -4.01 17.11 -6.47
N SER A 145 -4.85 17.03 -7.51
CA SER A 145 -4.91 15.87 -8.40
C SER A 145 -3.65 15.85 -9.28
N MET A 146 -2.83 14.82 -9.15
CA MET A 146 -1.52 14.70 -9.82
C MET A 146 -1.59 13.83 -11.07
N LEU A 147 -2.39 12.76 -11.02
CA LEU A 147 -2.65 11.85 -12.13
C LEU A 147 -4.11 11.41 -12.06
N GLU A 148 -4.73 11.23 -13.22
CA GLU A 148 -6.16 10.90 -13.32
C GLU A 148 -6.39 9.73 -14.28
N HIS A 149 -7.65 9.35 -14.45
CA HIS A 149 -8.11 8.37 -15.43
C HIS A 149 -7.64 6.94 -15.18
N VAL A 150 -7.67 6.51 -13.91
CA VAL A 150 -7.52 5.09 -13.53
C VAL A 150 -8.81 4.55 -12.90
N THR A 151 -8.93 3.22 -12.83
CA THR A 151 -10.08 2.58 -12.17
C THR A 151 -9.78 2.22 -10.71
N THR A 152 -8.56 1.76 -10.43
CA THR A 152 -8.13 1.37 -9.08
C THR A 152 -6.66 1.75 -8.90
N ALA A 153 -6.43 2.82 -8.15
CA ALA A 153 -5.10 3.33 -7.85
C ALA A 153 -4.35 2.43 -6.86
N ASN A 154 -3.14 2.03 -7.22
CA ASN A 154 -2.31 1.12 -6.44
C ASN A 154 -0.83 1.25 -6.77
N GLY A 155 0.01 0.47 -6.09
CA GLY A 155 1.41 0.26 -6.44
C GLY A 155 2.26 1.53 -6.40
N LEU A 156 1.86 2.54 -5.62
CA LEU A 156 2.59 3.80 -5.55
C LEU A 156 3.99 3.56 -4.97
N ALA A 157 5.04 4.02 -5.64
CA ALA A 157 6.40 4.03 -5.09
C ALA A 157 7.26 5.12 -5.73
N PHE A 158 8.36 5.46 -5.06
CA PHE A 158 9.33 6.46 -5.51
C PHE A 158 10.72 5.84 -5.56
N SER A 159 11.49 6.12 -6.61
CA SER A 159 12.87 5.66 -6.71
C SER A 159 13.74 6.28 -5.58
N PRO A 160 14.83 5.63 -5.16
CA PRO A 160 15.66 6.11 -4.05
C PRO A 160 16.30 7.49 -4.31
N ASP A 161 16.51 7.84 -5.59
CA ASP A 161 17.05 9.13 -6.02
C ASP A 161 15.98 10.22 -6.19
N ASN A 162 14.71 9.91 -5.91
CA ASN A 162 13.55 10.80 -6.07
C ASN A 162 13.34 11.30 -7.50
N ARG A 163 13.78 10.55 -8.51
CA ARG A 163 13.64 10.93 -9.92
C ARG A 163 12.55 10.18 -10.67
N THR A 164 12.00 9.12 -10.09
CA THR A 164 10.95 8.32 -10.72
C THR A 164 9.82 8.04 -9.74
N LEU A 165 8.59 8.28 -10.18
CA LEU A 165 7.36 7.82 -9.53
C LEU A 165 6.83 6.61 -10.30
N TYR A 166 6.45 5.55 -9.57
CA TYR A 166 5.77 4.37 -10.09
C TYR A 166 4.34 4.35 -9.57
N TRP A 167 3.37 3.99 -10.42
CA TRP A 167 1.97 3.88 -10.02
C TRP A 167 1.22 2.92 -10.93
N ALA A 168 0.31 2.15 -10.35
CA ALA A 168 -0.42 1.09 -11.03
C ALA A 168 -1.91 1.43 -11.18
N ASP A 169 -2.47 1.06 -12.33
CA ASP A 169 -3.90 0.82 -12.46
C ASP A 169 -4.14 -0.70 -12.43
N THR A 170 -4.65 -1.16 -11.30
CA THR A 170 -4.91 -2.59 -11.06
C THR A 170 -5.88 -3.18 -12.08
N ALA A 171 -6.90 -2.43 -12.53
CA ALA A 171 -7.89 -2.95 -13.49
C ALA A 171 -7.29 -3.09 -14.89
N ALA A 172 -6.43 -2.14 -15.28
CA ALA A 172 -5.72 -2.16 -16.56
C ALA A 172 -4.48 -3.05 -16.57
N HIS A 173 -4.14 -3.70 -15.45
CA HIS A 173 -3.00 -4.62 -15.32
C HIS A 173 -1.67 -3.97 -15.74
N VAL A 174 -1.50 -2.69 -15.41
CA VAL A 174 -0.35 -1.89 -15.87
C VAL A 174 0.27 -1.14 -14.71
N VAL A 175 1.60 -1.14 -14.67
CA VAL A 175 2.41 -0.23 -13.86
C VAL A 175 3.04 0.77 -14.80
N ARG A 176 2.85 2.05 -14.51
CA ARG A 176 3.46 3.15 -15.25
C ARG A 176 4.52 3.83 -14.38
N ALA A 177 5.45 4.50 -15.04
CA ALA A 177 6.47 5.32 -14.42
C ALA A 177 6.48 6.73 -15.03
N TRP A 178 6.89 7.70 -14.22
CA TRP A 178 7.06 9.10 -14.61
C TRP A 178 8.41 9.58 -14.12
N ASP A 179 9.02 10.49 -14.87
CA ASP A 179 10.08 11.32 -14.32
C ASP A 179 9.44 12.28 -13.31
N TRP A 180 9.98 12.32 -12.11
CA TRP A 180 9.47 13.13 -11.01
C TRP A 180 10.52 14.14 -10.58
N ASP A 181 10.17 15.41 -10.69
CA ASP A 181 10.90 16.48 -10.02
C ASP A 181 10.28 16.66 -8.63
N ALA A 182 10.94 16.10 -7.62
CA ALA A 182 10.44 16.14 -6.25
C ALA A 182 10.31 17.59 -5.72
N GLY A 183 11.23 18.48 -6.09
CA GLY A 183 11.26 19.87 -5.64
C GLY A 183 10.11 20.68 -6.21
N ALA A 184 9.94 20.63 -7.53
CA ALA A 184 8.83 21.30 -8.22
C ALA A 184 7.48 20.57 -8.08
N ASN A 185 7.49 19.31 -7.62
CA ASN A 185 6.37 18.39 -7.61
C ASN A 185 5.74 18.13 -8.99
N THR A 186 6.54 18.00 -10.04
CA THR A 186 6.01 17.80 -11.39
C THR A 186 6.32 16.41 -11.91
N LEU A 187 5.38 15.86 -12.68
CA LEU A 187 5.48 14.55 -13.32
C LEU A 187 5.57 14.74 -14.84
N SER A 188 6.53 14.07 -15.47
CA SER A 188 6.74 14.14 -16.92
C SER A 188 7.16 12.78 -17.49
N HIS A 189 7.28 12.68 -18.82
CA HIS A 189 7.76 11.48 -19.53
C HIS A 189 7.11 10.16 -19.07
N ALA A 190 5.78 10.16 -19.03
CA ALA A 190 4.99 8.98 -18.69
C ALA A 190 5.34 7.79 -19.59
N ARG A 191 5.57 6.62 -19.00
CA ARG A 191 5.93 5.39 -19.72
C ARG A 191 5.30 4.18 -19.07
N VAL A 192 5.01 3.15 -19.86
CA VAL A 192 4.67 1.82 -19.31
C VAL A 192 5.94 1.24 -18.73
N PHE A 193 5.93 0.92 -17.44
CA PHE A 193 7.02 0.21 -16.78
C PHE A 193 6.81 -1.30 -16.89
N GLN A 194 5.58 -1.77 -16.63
CA GLN A 194 5.17 -3.17 -16.82
C GLN A 194 3.73 -3.26 -17.31
N GLN A 195 3.48 -4.21 -18.21
CA GLN A 195 2.16 -4.63 -18.63
C GLN A 195 2.00 -6.12 -18.32
N PHE A 196 0.91 -6.47 -17.64
CA PHE A 196 0.57 -7.86 -17.30
C PHE A 196 -0.62 -8.33 -18.12
N ASP A 197 -0.74 -9.66 -18.26
CA ASP A 197 -1.87 -10.28 -18.93
C ASP A 197 -3.16 -10.06 -18.11
N PRO A 198 -4.29 -9.81 -18.79
CA PRO A 198 -5.56 -9.62 -18.12
C PRO A 198 -6.03 -10.93 -17.47
N LYS A 199 -6.82 -10.79 -16.41
CA LYS A 199 -7.52 -11.92 -15.78
C LYS A 199 -8.31 -12.73 -16.83
N PRO A 200 -8.07 -14.04 -16.98
CA PRO A 200 -8.86 -14.87 -17.87
C PRO A 200 -10.35 -14.85 -17.51
N ALA A 201 -11.22 -14.87 -18.52
CA ALA A 201 -12.66 -14.87 -18.32
C ALA A 201 -13.09 -16.10 -17.49
N GLY A 202 -13.91 -15.86 -16.46
CA GLY A 202 -14.38 -16.93 -15.57
C GLY A 202 -13.33 -17.49 -14.60
N TRP A 203 -12.13 -16.91 -14.54
CA TRP A 203 -11.08 -17.40 -13.64
C TRP A 203 -11.50 -17.30 -12.17
N VAL A 204 -11.29 -18.40 -11.46
CA VAL A 204 -11.30 -18.51 -10.00
C VAL A 204 -10.03 -19.22 -9.52
N ALA A 205 -9.65 -19.07 -8.25
CA ALA A 205 -8.50 -19.80 -7.74
C ALA A 205 -8.71 -21.32 -7.87
N GLY A 206 -7.66 -22.04 -8.25
CA GLY A 206 -7.73 -23.47 -8.58
C GLY A 206 -8.21 -23.78 -10.00
N SER A 207 -8.55 -22.77 -10.82
CA SER A 207 -8.80 -22.98 -12.25
C SER A 207 -7.58 -23.60 -12.95
N PRO A 208 -7.77 -24.44 -13.99
CA PRO A 208 -6.66 -25.00 -14.76
C PRO A 208 -5.91 -23.93 -15.58
N THR A 209 -6.56 -22.80 -15.87
CA THR A 209 -5.93 -21.66 -16.54
C THR A 209 -5.10 -20.87 -15.54
N HIS A 210 -3.80 -20.76 -15.83
CA HIS A 210 -2.88 -19.94 -15.04
C HIS A 210 -3.23 -18.45 -15.14
N TYR A 211 -3.04 -17.73 -14.03
CA TYR A 211 -3.16 -16.27 -13.97
C TYR A 211 -2.12 -15.74 -12.99
N ASP A 212 -1.27 -14.83 -13.47
CA ASP A 212 -0.17 -14.26 -12.66
C ASP A 212 -0.63 -13.19 -11.67
N GLY A 213 -1.92 -12.83 -11.68
CA GLY A 213 -2.48 -11.78 -10.85
C GLY A 213 -2.43 -10.41 -11.51
N ARG A 214 -2.74 -9.38 -10.72
CA ARG A 214 -2.72 -7.97 -11.11
C ARG A 214 -1.97 -7.13 -10.09
N PRO A 215 -1.33 -6.03 -10.50
CA PRO A 215 -0.54 -5.22 -9.58
C PRO A 215 -1.43 -4.58 -8.51
N ASP A 216 -1.04 -4.74 -7.26
CA ASP A 216 -1.66 -4.15 -6.08
C ASP A 216 -0.66 -3.17 -5.44
N GLY A 217 -0.47 -3.18 -4.12
CA GLY A 217 0.52 -2.36 -3.42
C GLY A 217 1.97 -2.71 -3.74
N ALA A 218 2.86 -1.72 -3.54
CA ALA A 218 4.28 -1.82 -3.87
C ALA A 218 5.24 -1.15 -2.87
N ALA A 219 6.51 -1.55 -2.97
CA ALA A 219 7.64 -0.99 -2.23
C ALA A 219 8.91 -0.96 -3.10
N ILE A 220 9.89 -0.15 -2.69
CA ILE A 220 11.21 -0.05 -3.33
C ILE A 220 12.27 -0.52 -2.33
N ASP A 221 13.23 -1.32 -2.80
CA ASP A 221 14.39 -1.70 -1.99
C ASP A 221 15.56 -0.72 -2.13
N ALA A 222 16.58 -0.86 -1.27
CA ALA A 222 17.75 0.02 -1.26
C ALA A 222 18.60 -0.07 -2.55
N ALA A 223 18.41 -1.10 -3.37
CA ALA A 223 19.03 -1.22 -4.69
C ALA A 223 18.16 -0.63 -5.81
N GLY A 224 17.03 0.00 -5.48
CA GLY A 224 16.10 0.63 -6.41
C GLY A 224 15.16 -0.34 -7.13
N HIS A 225 15.07 -1.60 -6.70
CA HIS A 225 14.12 -2.52 -7.33
C HIS A 225 12.70 -2.24 -6.86
N TYR A 226 11.76 -2.27 -7.79
CA TYR A 226 10.33 -2.16 -7.54
C TYR A 226 9.73 -3.54 -7.23
N TRP A 227 9.15 -3.67 -6.04
CA TRP A 227 8.47 -4.86 -5.56
C TRP A 227 6.97 -4.63 -5.58
N VAL A 228 6.22 -5.52 -6.22
CA VAL A 228 4.76 -5.41 -6.34
C VAL A 228 4.09 -6.71 -5.94
N ALA A 229 3.03 -6.59 -5.12
CA ALA A 229 2.14 -7.70 -4.84
C ALA A 229 1.22 -7.95 -6.04
N MET A 230 1.11 -9.22 -6.43
CA MET A 230 0.20 -9.63 -7.50
C MET A 230 -1.07 -10.20 -6.87
N PHE A 231 -2.10 -9.37 -6.74
CA PHE A 231 -3.38 -9.79 -6.17
C PHE A 231 -4.01 -10.86 -7.07
N GLU A 232 -4.51 -11.93 -6.45
CA GLU A 232 -4.93 -13.19 -7.11
C GLU A 232 -3.80 -13.95 -7.83
N GLY A 233 -2.55 -13.51 -7.75
CA GLY A 233 -1.38 -14.15 -8.35
C GLY A 233 -0.56 -15.01 -7.38
N ALA A 234 -0.85 -14.97 -6.08
CA ALA A 234 -0.11 -15.67 -5.03
C ALA A 234 1.42 -15.44 -5.06
N GLN A 235 1.85 -14.24 -5.48
CA GLN A 235 3.26 -13.92 -5.63
C GLN A 235 3.56 -12.43 -5.41
N LEU A 236 4.83 -12.13 -5.09
CA LEU A 236 5.44 -10.83 -5.31
C LEU A 236 6.33 -10.89 -6.55
N LEU A 237 6.36 -9.82 -7.33
CA LEU A 237 7.31 -9.63 -8.40
C LEU A 237 8.30 -8.52 -8.04
N ARG A 238 9.57 -8.71 -8.41
CA ARG A 238 10.65 -7.73 -8.22
C ARG A 238 11.22 -7.34 -9.57
N PHE A 239 11.26 -6.05 -9.86
CA PHE A 239 11.76 -5.49 -11.11
C PHE A 239 12.94 -4.55 -10.87
N ALA A 240 13.98 -4.65 -11.69
CA ALA A 240 15.07 -3.68 -11.73
C ALA A 240 14.56 -2.32 -12.26
N PRO A 241 15.27 -1.21 -12.00
CA PRO A 241 14.92 0.09 -12.57
C PRO A 241 14.80 0.09 -14.10
N SER A 242 15.49 -0.83 -14.78
CA SER A 242 15.39 -1.04 -16.23
C SER A 242 14.05 -1.62 -16.71
N GLY A 243 13.23 -2.15 -15.80
CA GLY A 243 12.03 -2.93 -16.12
C GLY A 243 12.29 -4.43 -16.30
N GLU A 244 13.51 -4.91 -16.07
CA GLU A 244 13.76 -6.36 -16.08
C GLU A 244 13.15 -7.02 -14.83
N ARG A 245 12.42 -8.13 -14.99
CA ARG A 245 11.94 -8.95 -13.86
C ARG A 245 13.11 -9.74 -13.27
N VAL A 246 13.52 -9.37 -12.06
CA VAL A 246 14.64 -9.97 -11.33
C VAL A 246 14.20 -11.18 -10.50
N ALA A 247 12.98 -11.15 -9.96
CA ALA A 247 12.47 -12.28 -9.17
C ALA A 247 10.94 -12.38 -9.21
N ALA A 248 10.45 -13.60 -8.98
CA ALA A 248 9.08 -13.91 -8.63
C ALA A 248 9.11 -14.76 -7.34
N ILE A 249 8.43 -14.31 -6.30
CA ILE A 249 8.47 -14.92 -4.97
C ILE A 249 7.08 -15.38 -4.61
N ALA A 250 6.89 -16.70 -4.53
CA ALA A 250 5.62 -17.29 -4.15
C ALA A 250 5.26 -16.91 -2.70
N VAL A 251 3.98 -16.59 -2.48
CA VAL A 251 3.41 -16.23 -1.18
C VAL A 251 2.31 -17.25 -0.84
N PRO A 252 2.20 -17.74 0.41
CA PRO A 252 1.25 -18.80 0.79
C PRO A 252 -0.23 -18.36 0.87
N VAL A 253 -0.62 -17.28 0.19
CA VAL A 253 -1.98 -16.73 0.13
C VAL A 253 -2.31 -16.36 -1.30
N GLN A 254 -3.59 -16.45 -1.69
CA GLN A 254 -3.97 -16.14 -3.08
C GLN A 254 -3.91 -14.64 -3.39
N CYS A 255 -4.23 -13.82 -2.39
CA CYS A 255 -4.38 -12.37 -2.51
C CYS A 255 -3.37 -11.63 -1.62
N PRO A 256 -2.06 -11.65 -1.94
CA PRO A 256 -1.14 -10.68 -1.35
C PRO A 256 -1.54 -9.27 -1.82
N THR A 257 -1.44 -8.28 -0.93
CA THR A 257 -1.92 -6.91 -1.21
C THR A 257 -0.79 -5.89 -1.24
N MET A 258 0.14 -5.88 -0.28
CA MET A 258 1.23 -4.90 -0.28
C MET A 258 2.49 -5.40 0.45
N PRO A 259 3.68 -5.28 -0.16
CA PRO A 259 4.95 -5.50 0.51
C PRO A 259 5.41 -4.28 1.32
N CYS A 260 6.09 -4.51 2.43
CA CYS A 260 6.75 -3.50 3.25
C CYS A 260 8.04 -4.05 3.85
N PHE A 261 9.11 -3.26 3.87
CA PHE A 261 10.35 -3.62 4.54
C PHE A 261 10.38 -3.04 5.96
N GLY A 262 10.87 -3.83 6.91
CA GLY A 262 10.99 -3.42 8.30
C GLY A 262 11.99 -4.26 9.10
N GLY A 263 11.88 -4.16 10.42
CA GLY A 263 12.94 -4.54 11.34
C GLY A 263 14.04 -3.47 11.40
N ASP A 264 14.90 -3.54 12.41
CA ASP A 264 15.94 -2.51 12.63
C ASP A 264 16.96 -2.42 11.47
N ASP A 265 17.14 -3.52 10.74
CA ASP A 265 18.03 -3.60 9.57
C ASP A 265 17.30 -3.51 8.23
N LEU A 266 15.98 -3.30 8.25
CA LEU A 266 15.09 -3.21 7.09
C LEU A 266 15.11 -4.41 6.14
N ARG A 267 15.55 -5.60 6.59
CA ARG A 267 15.54 -6.82 5.74
C ARG A 267 14.49 -7.84 6.13
N THR A 268 13.52 -7.43 6.95
CA THR A 268 12.29 -8.21 7.14
C THR A 268 11.27 -7.70 6.14
N LEU A 269 10.92 -8.54 5.17
CA LEU A 269 9.86 -8.27 4.22
C LEU A 269 8.54 -8.73 4.82
N PHE A 270 7.67 -7.78 5.11
CA PHE A 270 6.27 -7.99 5.46
C PHE A 270 5.41 -7.94 4.20
N VAL A 271 4.32 -8.71 4.19
CA VAL A 271 3.31 -8.70 3.12
C VAL A 271 1.93 -8.78 3.76
N THR A 272 1.10 -7.77 3.53
CA THR A 272 -0.32 -7.85 3.87
C THR A 272 -1.08 -8.73 2.87
N SER A 273 -2.23 -9.26 3.27
CA SER A 273 -3.08 -10.06 2.39
C SER A 273 -4.57 -9.87 2.63
N GLY A 274 -5.39 -10.28 1.67
CA GLY A 274 -6.84 -10.23 1.76
C GLY A 274 -7.49 -11.62 1.80
N ARG A 275 -8.63 -11.71 2.49
CA ARG A 275 -9.49 -12.91 2.54
C ARG A 275 -10.94 -12.62 2.19
N LYS A 276 -11.36 -11.35 2.17
CA LYS A 276 -12.73 -10.95 1.87
C LYS A 276 -13.17 -11.49 0.50
N GLY A 277 -14.30 -12.19 0.49
CA GLY A 277 -14.87 -12.75 -0.73
C GLY A 277 -14.12 -13.97 -1.30
N ARG A 278 -13.13 -14.53 -0.59
CA ARG A 278 -12.49 -15.79 -1.00
C ARG A 278 -13.39 -17.00 -0.68
N PRO A 279 -13.39 -18.05 -1.51
CA PRO A 279 -14.12 -19.29 -1.25
C PRO A 279 -13.70 -19.95 0.08
N ALA A 280 -14.64 -20.59 0.77
CA ALA A 280 -14.39 -21.21 2.08
C ALA A 280 -13.39 -22.37 2.01
N ASP A 281 -13.46 -23.18 0.96
CA ASP A 281 -12.52 -24.27 0.68
C ASP A 281 -11.10 -23.75 0.41
N GLU A 282 -10.96 -22.61 -0.29
CA GLU A 282 -9.66 -21.94 -0.45
C GLU A 282 -9.09 -21.48 0.89
N LEU A 283 -9.91 -20.89 1.76
CA LEU A 283 -9.47 -20.42 3.08
C LEU A 283 -9.02 -21.58 3.99
N VAL A 284 -9.62 -22.76 3.85
CA VAL A 284 -9.14 -23.98 4.53
C VAL A 284 -7.78 -24.43 3.99
N GLN A 285 -7.57 -24.37 2.67
CA GLN A 285 -6.31 -24.73 2.03
C GLN A 285 -5.19 -23.70 2.25
N ARG A 286 -5.57 -22.43 2.45
CA ARG A 286 -4.67 -21.29 2.65
C ARG A 286 -5.04 -20.55 3.94
N PRO A 287 -4.79 -21.16 5.12
CA PRO A 287 -5.22 -20.60 6.41
C PRO A 287 -4.57 -19.25 6.75
N ALA A 288 -3.43 -18.91 6.11
CA ALA A 288 -2.77 -17.62 6.27
C ALA A 288 -3.48 -16.46 5.53
N SER A 289 -4.51 -16.72 4.73
CA SER A 289 -5.19 -15.67 3.95
C SER A 289 -5.82 -14.63 4.87
N GLY A 290 -5.46 -13.37 4.67
CA GLY A 290 -5.86 -12.24 5.50
C GLY A 290 -4.89 -11.93 6.65
N THR A 291 -3.88 -12.77 6.90
CA THR A 291 -2.81 -12.46 7.86
C THR A 291 -1.72 -11.62 7.22
N VAL A 292 -0.91 -10.96 8.05
CA VAL A 292 0.36 -10.40 7.64
C VAL A 292 1.42 -11.50 7.64
N LEU A 293 2.17 -11.61 6.56
CA LEU A 293 3.26 -12.56 6.39
C LEU A 293 4.61 -11.86 6.52
N ALA A 294 5.61 -12.56 7.03
CA ALA A 294 6.97 -12.06 7.17
C ALA A 294 8.00 -13.09 6.69
N MET A 295 9.05 -12.61 6.02
CA MET A 295 10.26 -13.38 5.74
C MET A 295 11.49 -12.48 5.72
N ARG A 296 12.69 -13.09 5.78
CA ARG A 296 13.96 -12.38 5.61
C ARG A 296 14.36 -12.30 4.14
N VAL A 297 15.00 -11.18 3.78
CA VAL A 297 15.54 -10.92 2.44
C VAL A 297 16.97 -10.39 2.52
N ASP A 298 17.70 -10.49 1.40
CA ASP A 298 19.11 -10.09 1.33
C ASP A 298 19.32 -8.61 0.99
N THR A 299 18.35 -7.97 0.36
CA THR A 299 18.40 -6.53 0.07
C THR A 299 17.50 -5.82 1.07
N PRO A 300 18.03 -4.86 1.88
CA PRO A 300 17.19 -4.08 2.77
C PRO A 300 16.24 -3.19 1.96
N GLY A 301 15.12 -2.83 2.57
CA GLY A 301 14.27 -1.75 2.09
C GLY A 301 14.82 -0.37 2.37
N LEU A 302 13.98 0.63 2.12
CA LEU A 302 14.17 2.00 2.57
C LEU A 302 13.36 2.29 3.83
N PRO A 303 13.79 3.22 4.70
CA PRO A 303 12.97 3.72 5.79
C PRO A 303 11.65 4.29 5.27
N VAL A 304 10.59 4.20 6.09
CA VAL A 304 9.32 4.88 5.79
C VAL A 304 9.53 6.40 5.76
N ASN A 305 8.93 7.07 4.78
CA ASN A 305 8.87 8.53 4.76
C ASN A 305 7.78 9.01 5.71
N PHE A 306 8.08 10.09 6.44
CA PHE A 306 7.16 10.68 7.39
C PHE A 306 6.40 11.83 6.74
N PHE A 307 5.11 11.95 7.05
CA PHE A 307 4.32 13.13 6.74
C PHE A 307 4.85 14.34 7.50
N GLU A 308 4.89 15.49 6.84
CA GLU A 308 5.37 16.75 7.39
C GLU A 308 4.26 17.80 7.34
N ASP A 309 3.92 18.32 8.52
CA ASP A 309 2.84 19.26 8.84
C ASP A 309 3.26 20.30 9.88
#